data_AF-A0A9X0MJZ3-F1
#
_entry.id   AF-A0A9X0MJZ3-F1
#
_cell.length_a   1.000
_cell.length_b   1.000
_cell.length_c   1.000
_cell.angle_alpha   90.00
_cell.angle_beta   90.00
_cell.angle_gamma   90.00
#
_symmetry.space_group_name_H-M   'P 1'
#
loop_
_entity.id
_entity.type
_entity.pdbx_description
1 polymer ?
#
loop_
_entity_poly.entity_id
_entity_poly.type
_entity_poly.pdbx_seq_one_letter_code
_entity_poly.pdbx_strand_id
1 'polypeptide(L)'
;METIIIGDYYTYDDGLTKNKKIMFVIRKGKYEDEDAEFYETISLFGSFGVHQLEFDVEFFQDENIRLATKEEVNELRSHCSFTPLTVKNKMDYLIPKHWGINNRPNIVFNPDEPLGIMYLGAYDTGTQSLIFRSEFLILVEENEFEKILLHELCHWYLHITGEEYRDRDIRFAEELIKVGVGETANLQNDEARKAFEIASNNLR
;
A
#
# COMPACT_ATOMS: atom_id res chain seq x y z
N MET A 1 22.02 0.67 -21.01
CA MET A 1 21.20 0.25 -19.86
C MET A 1 20.16 1.33 -19.67
N GLU A 2 18.90 1.04 -19.98
CA GLU A 2 17.81 1.90 -19.53
C GLU A 2 17.74 1.79 -18.00
N THR A 3 17.66 2.91 -17.30
CA THR A 3 17.54 2.93 -15.85
C THR A 3 16.19 2.33 -15.48
N ILE A 4 16.18 1.22 -14.73
CA ILE A 4 14.95 0.61 -14.20
C ILE A 4 14.28 1.60 -13.25
N ILE A 5 12.99 1.86 -13.47
CA ILE A 5 12.24 2.89 -12.77
C ILE A 5 11.40 2.25 -11.66
N ILE A 6 11.68 2.63 -10.42
CA ILE A 6 10.84 2.27 -9.27
C ILE A 6 9.48 2.96 -9.40
N GLY A 7 8.41 2.22 -9.15
CA GLY A 7 7.04 2.69 -9.31
C GLY A 7 6.51 2.60 -10.74
N ASP A 8 7.26 1.95 -11.65
CA ASP A 8 6.82 1.69 -13.02
C ASP A 8 6.49 0.20 -13.25
N TYR A 9 5.91 -0.08 -14.41
CA TYR A 9 5.40 -1.38 -14.79
C TYR A 9 6.16 -1.94 -15.98
N TYR A 10 6.56 -3.20 -15.87
CA TYR A 10 7.28 -3.92 -16.90
C TYR A 10 6.53 -5.18 -17.27
N THR A 11 6.69 -5.59 -18.52
CA THR A 11 6.16 -6.85 -19.03
C THR A 11 7.30 -7.69 -19.57
N TYR A 12 7.32 -8.97 -19.23
CA TYR A 12 8.14 -9.99 -19.86
C TYR A 12 7.26 -10.92 -20.70
N ASP A 13 7.61 -11.08 -21.98
CA ASP A 13 6.90 -11.93 -22.94
C ASP A 13 7.92 -12.80 -23.68
N ASP A 14 8.07 -14.05 -23.27
CA ASP A 14 9.03 -14.97 -23.90
C ASP A 14 8.65 -15.38 -25.33
N GLY A 15 7.49 -14.96 -25.84
CA GLY A 15 6.99 -15.30 -27.18
C GLY A 15 6.68 -16.80 -27.37
N LEU A 16 6.91 -17.61 -26.35
CA LEU A 16 6.75 -19.07 -26.35
C LEU A 16 5.49 -19.48 -25.59
N THR A 17 5.19 -18.75 -24.52
CA THR A 17 4.01 -18.96 -23.69
C THR A 17 2.91 -17.96 -24.07
N LYS A 18 1.65 -18.35 -23.86
CA LYS A 18 0.53 -17.41 -24.01
C LYS A 18 0.42 -16.42 -22.83
N ASN A 19 1.23 -16.61 -21.79
CA ASN A 19 1.09 -15.91 -20.52
C ASN A 19 2.25 -14.94 -20.36
N LYS A 20 1.94 -13.65 -20.48
CA LYS A 20 2.88 -12.59 -20.14
C LYS A 20 3.04 -12.50 -18.63
N LYS A 21 4.21 -12.04 -18.19
CA LYS A 21 4.42 -11.62 -16.80
C LYS A 21 4.34 -10.11 -16.73
N ILE A 22 3.47 -9.57 -15.89
CA ILE A 22 3.29 -8.13 -15.69
C ILE A 22 3.78 -7.79 -14.28
N MET A 23 4.68 -6.84 -14.15
CA MET A 23 5.45 -6.58 -12.94
C MET A 23 5.37 -5.11 -12.57
N PHE A 24 4.99 -4.80 -11.35
CA PHE A 24 5.13 -3.47 -10.74
C PHE A 24 6.38 -3.44 -9.88
N VAL A 25 7.32 -2.52 -10.15
CA VAL A 25 8.61 -2.45 -9.46
C VAL A 25 8.50 -1.62 -8.18
N ILE A 26 8.84 -2.21 -7.04
CA ILE A 26 8.63 -1.60 -5.71
C ILE A 26 9.88 -0.90 -5.20
N ARG A 27 11.03 -1.58 -5.21
CA ARG A 27 12.31 -1.02 -4.74
C ARG A 27 13.50 -1.82 -5.26
N LYS A 28 14.67 -1.17 -5.22
CA LYS A 28 15.97 -1.79 -5.45
C LYS A 28 16.61 -2.20 -4.13
N GLY A 29 17.09 -3.43 -4.05
CA GLY A 29 17.81 -4.00 -2.91
C GLY A 29 19.19 -4.52 -3.30
N LYS A 30 19.91 -5.04 -2.30
CA LYS A 30 21.21 -5.70 -2.47
C LYS A 30 21.23 -6.95 -1.60
N TYR A 31 21.70 -8.07 -2.14
CA TYR A 31 21.87 -9.30 -1.36
C TYR A 31 22.98 -9.11 -0.31
N GLU A 32 22.81 -9.68 0.88
CA GLU A 32 23.76 -9.48 2.00
C GLU A 32 25.12 -10.13 1.71
N ASP A 33 25.12 -11.28 1.02
CA ASP A 33 26.30 -12.13 0.80
C ASP A 33 26.91 -11.96 -0.60
N GLU A 34 26.21 -11.30 -1.51
CA GLU A 34 26.61 -11.14 -2.90
C GLU A 34 26.52 -9.65 -3.24
N ASP A 35 27.55 -9.09 -3.88
CA ASP A 35 27.53 -7.70 -4.40
C ASP A 35 26.51 -7.53 -5.57
N ALA A 36 25.47 -8.35 -5.59
CA ALA A 36 24.39 -8.41 -6.56
C ALA A 36 23.19 -7.55 -6.11
N GLU A 37 22.62 -6.85 -7.07
CA GLU A 37 21.45 -5.98 -6.88
C GLU A 37 20.21 -6.69 -7.43
N PHE A 38 19.08 -6.50 -6.75
CA PHE A 38 17.79 -7.06 -7.16
C PHE A 38 16.68 -6.02 -7.06
N TYR A 39 15.56 -6.30 -7.72
CA TYR A 39 14.33 -5.52 -7.61
C TYR A 39 13.20 -6.39 -7.07
N GLU A 40 12.52 -5.86 -6.07
CA GLU A 40 11.29 -6.43 -5.54
C GLU A 40 10.11 -5.96 -6.39
N THR A 41 9.21 -6.89 -6.74
CA THR A 41 8.09 -6.65 -7.65
C THR A 41 6.79 -7.28 -7.17
N ILE A 42 5.66 -6.71 -7.57
CA ILE A 42 4.35 -7.39 -7.55
C ILE A 42 4.05 -7.83 -8.97
N SER A 43 3.89 -9.14 -9.15
CA SER A 43 3.95 -9.78 -10.45
C SER A 43 2.74 -10.66 -10.71
N LEU A 44 2.04 -10.44 -11.83
CA LEU A 44 1.00 -11.33 -12.36
C LEU A 44 1.59 -12.35 -13.33
N PHE A 45 1.27 -13.62 -13.12
CA PHE A 45 1.78 -14.76 -13.89
C PHE A 45 0.68 -15.53 -14.60
N GLY A 46 -0.10 -14.88 -15.47
CA GLY A 46 -1.21 -15.53 -16.18
C GLY A 46 -2.03 -16.44 -15.26
N SER A 47 -2.00 -17.76 -15.51
CA SER A 47 -2.73 -18.76 -14.72
C SER A 47 -2.27 -18.97 -13.27
N PHE A 48 -1.08 -18.50 -12.88
CA PHE A 48 -0.53 -18.71 -11.54
C PHE A 48 -0.93 -17.61 -10.53
N GLY A 49 -1.57 -16.52 -10.98
CA GLY A 49 -2.01 -15.43 -10.12
C GLY A 49 -0.94 -14.39 -9.82
N VAL A 50 -1.15 -13.60 -8.76
CA VAL A 50 -0.31 -12.46 -8.38
C VAL A 50 0.58 -12.84 -7.20
N HIS A 51 1.87 -12.53 -7.30
CA HIS A 51 2.91 -12.87 -6.32
C HIS A 51 3.87 -11.71 -6.12
N GLN A 52 4.46 -11.63 -4.93
CA GLN A 52 5.62 -10.78 -4.67
C GLN A 52 6.89 -11.58 -4.95
N LEU A 53 7.79 -11.02 -5.77
CA LEU A 53 9.01 -11.70 -6.19
C LEU A 53 10.18 -10.74 -6.35
N GLU A 54 11.38 -11.30 -6.21
CA GLU A 54 12.65 -10.63 -6.48
C GLU A 54 13.18 -11.06 -7.85
N PHE A 55 13.73 -10.10 -8.58
CA PHE A 55 14.42 -10.32 -9.84
C PHE A 55 15.78 -9.62 -9.81
N ASP A 56 16.82 -10.33 -10.22
CA ASP A 56 18.15 -9.76 -10.40
C ASP A 56 18.13 -8.64 -11.45
N VAL A 57 19.07 -7.69 -11.35
CA VAL A 57 19.20 -6.62 -12.35
C VAL A 57 19.33 -7.18 -13.77
N GLU A 58 20.01 -8.31 -13.95
CA GLU A 58 20.23 -8.98 -15.23
C GLU A 58 18.93 -9.43 -15.86
N PHE A 59 17.91 -9.81 -15.06
CA PHE A 59 16.60 -10.18 -15.59
C PHE A 59 16.03 -9.03 -16.43
N PHE A 60 16.08 -7.79 -15.92
CA PHE A 60 15.60 -6.58 -16.60
C PHE A 60 16.39 -6.17 -17.85
N GLN A 61 17.49 -6.87 -18.16
CA GLN A 61 18.27 -6.65 -19.37
C GLN A 61 17.86 -7.59 -20.52
N ASP A 62 16.94 -8.53 -20.27
CA ASP A 62 16.41 -9.43 -21.30
C ASP A 62 15.68 -8.64 -22.40
N GLU A 63 15.90 -9.03 -23.66
CA GLU A 63 15.33 -8.35 -24.84
C GLU A 63 13.79 -8.43 -24.89
N ASN A 64 13.20 -9.36 -24.15
CA ASN A 64 11.77 -9.56 -24.05
C ASN A 64 11.12 -8.70 -22.95
N ILE A 65 11.89 -7.89 -22.24
CA ILE A 65 11.39 -6.95 -21.24
C ILE A 65 11.16 -5.58 -21.86
N ARG A 66 10.00 -5.02 -21.55
CA ARG A 66 9.61 -3.66 -21.93
C ARG A 66 8.70 -3.05 -20.88
N LEU A 67 8.44 -1.75 -21.01
CA LEU A 67 7.35 -1.09 -20.28
C LEU A 67 6.01 -1.77 -20.60
N ALA A 68 5.20 -1.96 -19.57
CA ALA A 68 3.87 -2.52 -19.69
C ALA A 68 2.92 -1.54 -20.40
N THR A 69 1.98 -2.07 -21.18
CA THR A 69 0.92 -1.22 -21.73
C THR A 69 -0.13 -0.89 -20.66
N LYS A 70 -0.97 0.12 -20.91
CA LYS A 70 -2.06 0.47 -19.99
C LYS A 70 -3.02 -0.71 -19.76
N GLU A 71 -3.26 -1.52 -20.78
CA GLU A 71 -4.09 -2.72 -20.70
C GLU A 71 -3.47 -3.76 -19.78
N GLU A 72 -2.16 -3.99 -19.88
CA GLU A 72 -1.41 -4.91 -19.02
C GLU A 72 -1.39 -4.41 -17.56
N VAL A 73 -1.17 -3.12 -17.34
CA VAL A 73 -1.29 -2.53 -15.99
C VAL A 73 -2.71 -2.71 -15.42
N ASN A 74 -3.74 -2.48 -16.23
CA ASN A 74 -5.12 -2.70 -15.81
C ASN A 74 -5.44 -4.18 -15.55
N GLU A 75 -4.82 -5.09 -16.29
CA GLU A 75 -4.93 -6.53 -16.04
C GLU A 75 -4.41 -6.88 -14.66
N LEU A 76 -3.19 -6.47 -14.30
CA LEU A 76 -2.64 -6.64 -12.96
C LEU A 76 -3.60 -6.08 -11.90
N ARG A 77 -4.02 -4.82 -12.07
CA ARG A 77 -4.93 -4.12 -11.13
C ARG A 77 -6.29 -4.80 -10.96
N SER A 78 -6.77 -5.50 -11.98
CA SER A 78 -8.09 -6.16 -11.96
C SER A 78 -8.17 -7.33 -10.97
N HIS A 79 -7.02 -7.84 -10.52
CA HIS A 79 -6.94 -8.83 -9.45
C HIS A 79 -7.19 -8.22 -8.06
N CYS A 80 -7.26 -6.88 -7.94
CA CYS A 80 -7.54 -6.22 -6.67
C CYS A 80 -9.03 -6.37 -6.33
N SER A 81 -9.34 -7.10 -5.26
CA SER A 81 -10.72 -7.23 -4.78
C SER A 81 -11.28 -5.91 -4.21
N PHE A 82 -10.40 -4.97 -3.84
CA PHE A 82 -10.78 -3.67 -3.32
C PHE A 82 -10.97 -2.66 -4.45
N THR A 83 -12.10 -1.95 -4.41
CA THR A 83 -12.46 -0.91 -5.37
C THR A 83 -12.86 0.35 -4.59
N PRO A 84 -12.90 1.53 -5.23
CA PRO A 84 -13.39 2.74 -4.58
C PRO A 84 -14.79 2.57 -3.94
N LEU A 85 -15.65 1.73 -4.54
CA LEU A 85 -16.97 1.44 -3.98
C LEU A 85 -16.90 0.58 -2.71
N THR A 86 -16.06 -0.47 -2.69
CA THR A 86 -15.94 -1.31 -1.49
C THR A 86 -15.33 -0.54 -0.33
N VAL A 87 -14.35 0.34 -0.60
CA VAL A 87 -13.79 1.23 0.42
C VAL A 87 -14.85 2.21 0.95
N LYS A 88 -15.63 2.85 0.07
CA LYS A 88 -16.74 3.73 0.48
C LYS A 88 -17.73 3.02 1.38
N ASN A 89 -18.18 1.83 1.00
CA ASN A 89 -19.14 1.05 1.79
C ASN A 89 -18.57 0.71 3.18
N LYS A 90 -17.27 0.37 3.28
CA LYS A 90 -16.61 0.15 4.57
C LYS A 90 -16.54 1.42 5.40
N MET A 91 -16.13 2.54 4.81
CA MET A 91 -16.08 3.83 5.51
C MET A 91 -17.45 4.25 6.05
N ASP A 92 -18.51 4.02 5.27
CA ASP A 92 -19.89 4.34 5.68
C ASP A 92 -20.36 3.55 6.89
N TYR A 93 -19.80 2.36 7.11
CA TYR A 93 -20.02 1.58 8.31
C TYR A 93 -19.09 1.99 9.46
N LEU A 94 -17.78 2.06 9.20
CA LEU A 94 -16.75 2.24 10.23
C LEU A 94 -16.80 3.64 10.86
N ILE A 95 -17.00 4.69 10.07
CA ILE A 95 -16.87 6.05 10.59
C ILE A 95 -17.97 6.39 11.61
N PRO A 96 -19.27 6.13 11.33
CA PRO A 96 -20.32 6.34 12.33
C PRO A 96 -20.15 5.43 13.54
N LYS A 97 -19.70 4.18 13.32
CA LYS A 97 -19.47 3.20 14.40
C LYS A 97 -18.44 3.69 15.42
N HIS A 98 -17.33 4.29 14.97
CA HIS A 98 -16.22 4.67 15.86
C HIS A 98 -16.28 6.13 16.34
N TRP A 99 -16.82 7.03 15.52
CA TRP A 99 -16.77 8.47 15.78
C TRP A 99 -18.13 9.17 15.79
N GLY A 100 -19.22 8.48 15.38
CA GLY A 100 -20.56 9.07 15.38
C GLY A 100 -20.75 10.24 14.40
N ILE A 101 -19.86 10.37 13.40
CA ILE A 101 -19.89 11.46 12.41
C ILE A 101 -20.27 10.97 11.00
N ASN A 102 -20.78 11.90 10.19
CA ASN A 102 -21.25 11.62 8.82
C ASN A 102 -20.29 12.11 7.73
N ASN A 103 -19.25 12.87 8.08
CA ASN A 103 -18.25 13.32 7.13
C ASN A 103 -17.38 12.14 6.68
N ARG A 104 -16.80 12.24 5.48
CA ARG A 104 -15.93 11.21 4.89
C ARG A 104 -14.72 11.88 4.23
N PRO A 105 -13.53 11.26 4.26
CA PRO A 105 -12.43 11.67 3.39
C PRO A 105 -12.76 11.36 1.92
N ASN A 106 -12.04 12.00 1.02
CA ASN A 106 -11.98 11.61 -0.38
C ASN A 106 -11.24 10.26 -0.52
N ILE A 107 -11.41 9.58 -1.65
CA ILE A 107 -10.65 8.37 -1.98
C ILE A 107 -9.99 8.55 -3.33
N VAL A 108 -8.68 8.27 -3.38
CA VAL A 108 -7.90 8.22 -4.62
C VAL A 108 -7.32 6.82 -4.75
N PHE A 109 -7.57 6.18 -5.89
CA PHE A 109 -6.97 4.89 -6.24
C PHE A 109 -6.00 5.10 -7.39
N ASN A 110 -4.84 4.43 -7.30
CA ASN A 110 -3.81 4.39 -8.34
C ASN A 110 -3.39 5.80 -8.80
N PRO A 111 -2.88 6.65 -7.89
CA PRO A 111 -2.44 7.98 -8.27
C PRO A 111 -1.27 7.89 -9.27
N ASP A 112 -1.24 8.85 -10.20
CA ASP A 112 -0.22 8.95 -11.25
C ASP A 112 1.14 9.41 -10.71
N GLU A 113 1.21 9.82 -9.44
CA GLU A 113 2.46 10.25 -8.82
C GLU A 113 3.47 9.09 -8.71
N PRO A 114 4.78 9.36 -8.85
CA PRO A 114 5.80 8.34 -8.63
C PRO A 114 5.76 7.80 -7.20
N LEU A 115 6.02 6.51 -7.04
CA LEU A 115 6.14 5.90 -5.71
C LEU A 115 7.47 6.32 -5.07
N GLY A 116 7.45 7.35 -4.24
CA GLY A 116 8.64 7.78 -3.48
C GLY A 116 8.95 6.85 -2.30
N ILE A 117 7.93 6.29 -1.66
CA ILE A 117 8.00 5.36 -0.53
C ILE A 117 6.84 4.35 -0.68
N MET A 118 7.08 3.08 -0.35
CA MET A 118 6.03 2.06 -0.33
C MET A 118 5.04 2.31 0.82
N TYR A 119 3.74 2.31 0.52
CA TYR A 119 2.68 2.38 1.51
C TYR A 119 1.47 1.55 1.03
N LEU A 120 0.79 0.88 1.96
CA LEU A 120 -0.45 0.14 1.69
C LEU A 120 -1.67 1.07 1.63
N GLY A 121 -1.62 2.17 2.40
CA GLY A 121 -2.56 3.28 2.41
C GLY A 121 -1.83 4.55 2.84
N ALA A 122 -2.37 5.70 2.51
CA ALA A 122 -1.84 6.98 2.99
C ALA A 122 -2.96 8.02 3.10
N TYR A 123 -2.91 8.84 4.14
CA TYR A 123 -3.76 10.01 4.29
C TYR A 123 -3.05 11.30 3.86
N ASP A 124 -3.57 11.95 2.83
CA ASP A 124 -3.13 13.29 2.41
C ASP A 124 -3.99 14.37 3.09
N THR A 125 -3.35 15.11 3.98
CA THR A 125 -3.95 16.24 4.72
C THR A 125 -4.37 17.41 3.82
N GLY A 126 -3.67 17.66 2.72
CA GLY A 126 -3.93 18.79 1.83
C GLY A 126 -5.21 18.61 1.02
N THR A 127 -5.48 17.38 0.57
CA THR A 127 -6.70 17.04 -0.18
C THR A 127 -7.77 16.33 0.66
N GLN A 128 -7.44 16.02 1.92
CA GLN A 128 -8.23 15.17 2.82
C GLN A 128 -8.64 13.84 2.15
N SER A 129 -7.67 13.20 1.48
CA SER A 129 -7.89 11.97 0.73
C SER A 129 -7.19 10.79 1.37
N LEU A 130 -7.85 9.63 1.36
CA LEU A 130 -7.18 8.34 1.52
C LEU A 130 -6.70 7.87 0.15
N ILE A 131 -5.43 7.53 0.07
CA ILE A 131 -4.74 7.15 -1.16
C ILE A 131 -4.39 5.66 -1.07
N PHE A 132 -4.79 4.91 -2.09
CA PHE A 132 -4.52 3.48 -2.21
C PHE A 132 -3.95 3.14 -3.58
N ARG A 133 -3.16 2.06 -3.63
CA ARG A 133 -2.62 1.49 -4.86
C ARG A 133 -3.08 0.04 -4.95
N SER A 134 -3.79 -0.27 -6.03
CA SER A 134 -4.33 -1.60 -6.29
C SER A 134 -3.23 -2.65 -6.33
N GLU A 135 -2.04 -2.30 -6.83
CA GLU A 135 -0.88 -3.19 -6.88
C GLU A 135 -0.58 -3.80 -5.51
N PHE A 136 -0.54 -2.96 -4.48
CA PHE A 136 -0.29 -3.37 -3.11
C PHE A 136 -1.49 -4.08 -2.49
N LEU A 137 -2.69 -3.55 -2.71
CA LEU A 137 -3.91 -4.11 -2.12
C LEU A 137 -4.29 -5.50 -2.67
N ILE A 138 -3.76 -5.91 -3.83
CA ILE A 138 -3.99 -7.26 -4.37
C ILE A 138 -3.48 -8.36 -3.43
N LEU A 139 -2.40 -8.07 -2.69
CA LEU A 139 -1.76 -9.04 -1.79
C LEU A 139 -2.37 -9.03 -0.38
N VAL A 140 -3.32 -8.12 -0.11
CA VAL A 140 -3.87 -7.87 1.22
C VAL A 140 -5.17 -8.63 1.42
N GLU A 141 -5.30 -9.31 2.58
CA GLU A 141 -6.56 -9.95 2.97
C GLU A 141 -7.59 -8.94 3.50
N GLU A 142 -8.88 -9.28 3.44
CA GLU A 142 -9.99 -8.41 3.84
C GLU A 142 -9.87 -7.86 5.29
N ASN A 143 -9.41 -8.69 6.22
CA ASN A 143 -9.20 -8.33 7.63
C ASN A 143 -8.03 -7.36 7.82
N GLU A 144 -6.97 -7.52 7.05
CA GLU A 144 -5.81 -6.64 7.04
C GLU A 144 -6.16 -5.31 6.37
N PHE A 145 -6.93 -5.33 5.28
CA PHE A 145 -7.43 -4.14 4.64
C PHE A 145 -8.27 -3.28 5.60
N GLU A 146 -9.13 -3.89 6.41
CA GLU A 146 -9.89 -3.14 7.42
C GLU A 146 -8.99 -2.44 8.44
N LYS A 147 -7.88 -3.07 8.85
CA LYS A 147 -6.89 -2.44 9.74
C LYS A 147 -6.18 -1.26 9.07
N ILE A 148 -5.76 -1.42 7.81
CA ILE A 148 -5.15 -0.34 7.02
C ILE A 148 -6.13 0.82 6.87
N LEU A 149 -7.38 0.53 6.50
CA LEU A 149 -8.41 1.56 6.35
C LEU A 149 -8.68 2.30 7.65
N LEU A 150 -8.81 1.59 8.78
CA LEU A 150 -9.01 2.22 10.08
C LEU A 150 -7.80 3.06 10.51
N HIS A 151 -6.58 2.64 10.20
CA HIS A 151 -5.37 3.43 10.43
C HIS A 151 -5.43 4.78 9.71
N GLU A 152 -5.67 4.77 8.40
CA GLU A 152 -5.79 6.01 7.62
C GLU A 152 -6.98 6.88 8.06
N LEU A 153 -8.09 6.25 8.48
CA LEU A 153 -9.24 6.97 9.02
C LEU A 153 -8.94 7.63 10.37
N CYS A 154 -8.06 7.06 11.20
CA CYS A 154 -7.61 7.71 12.43
C CYS A 154 -6.80 8.98 12.11
N HIS A 155 -5.91 8.92 11.12
CA HIS A 155 -5.18 10.12 10.65
C HIS A 155 -6.17 11.20 10.21
N TRP A 156 -7.12 10.83 9.35
CA TRP A 156 -8.14 11.74 8.86
C TRP A 156 -9.00 12.33 9.98
N TYR A 157 -9.53 11.49 10.87
CA TYR A 157 -10.43 11.92 11.94
C TYR A 157 -9.75 12.94 12.85
N LEU A 158 -8.55 12.61 13.35
CA LEU A 158 -7.81 13.48 14.25
C LEU A 158 -7.43 14.80 13.56
N HIS A 159 -7.04 14.75 12.29
CA HIS A 159 -6.75 15.95 11.52
C HIS A 159 -7.98 16.88 11.42
N ILE A 160 -9.17 16.36 11.07
CA ILE A 160 -10.36 17.22 10.93
C ILE A 160 -10.88 17.75 12.27
N THR A 161 -10.54 17.10 13.38
CA THR A 161 -10.89 17.57 14.73
C THR A 161 -9.85 18.52 15.33
N GLY A 162 -8.72 18.75 14.64
CA GLY A 162 -7.65 19.62 15.13
C GLY A 162 -6.75 18.99 16.20
N GLU A 163 -6.69 17.66 16.23
CA GLU A 163 -5.86 16.87 17.16
C GLU A 163 -4.54 16.44 16.50
N GLU A 164 -3.60 15.96 17.33
CA GLU A 164 -2.37 15.35 16.84
C GLU A 164 -2.67 14.00 16.17
N TYR A 165 -2.20 13.84 14.92
CA TYR A 165 -2.64 12.75 14.05
C TYR A 165 -1.48 11.97 13.43
N ARG A 166 -0.21 12.23 13.72
CA ARG A 166 0.91 11.50 13.12
C ARG A 166 1.15 10.19 13.87
N ASP A 167 1.77 9.21 13.22
CA ASP A 167 2.07 7.89 13.83
C ASP A 167 2.83 7.95 15.15
N ARG A 168 3.70 8.95 15.29
CA ARG A 168 4.52 9.18 16.48
C ARG A 168 3.76 9.87 17.62
N ASP A 169 2.53 10.32 17.39
CA ASP A 169 1.78 11.10 18.36
C ASP A 169 1.00 10.14 19.28
N ILE A 170 1.06 10.36 20.59
CA ILE A 170 0.38 9.51 21.59
C ILE A 170 -1.13 9.50 21.35
N ARG A 171 -1.71 10.66 21.00
CA ARG A 171 -3.14 10.80 20.71
C ARG A 171 -3.59 9.91 19.56
N PHE A 172 -2.77 9.79 18.51
CA PHE A 172 -3.04 8.88 17.40
C PHE A 172 -3.03 7.41 17.84
N ALA A 173 -2.04 7.02 18.63
CA ALA A 173 -1.95 5.67 19.16
C ALA A 173 -3.13 5.31 20.09
N GLU A 174 -3.58 6.24 20.94
CA GLU A 174 -4.79 6.08 21.74
C GLU A 174 -6.03 5.83 20.87
N GLU A 175 -6.15 6.55 19.74
CA GLU A 175 -7.27 6.37 18.82
C GLU A 175 -7.21 5.00 18.13
N LEU A 176 -6.03 4.53 17.70
CA LEU A 176 -5.83 3.18 17.15
C LEU A 176 -6.27 2.08 18.12
N ILE A 177 -5.94 2.22 19.41
CA ILE A 177 -6.36 1.29 20.47
C ILE A 177 -7.88 1.34 20.62
N LYS A 178 -8.47 2.54 20.67
CA LYS A 178 -9.91 2.74 20.82
C LYS A 178 -10.72 2.14 19.66
N VAL A 179 -10.21 2.20 18.43
CA VAL A 179 -10.90 1.60 17.27
C VAL A 179 -10.63 0.10 17.11
N GLY A 180 -9.80 -0.50 17.96
CA GLY A 180 -9.55 -1.94 17.99
C GLY A 180 -8.55 -2.42 16.93
N VAL A 181 -7.78 -1.52 16.33
CA VAL A 181 -6.72 -1.89 15.37
C VAL A 181 -5.46 -2.34 16.11
N GLY A 182 -5.13 -1.68 17.23
CA GLY A 182 -3.92 -1.96 18.00
C GLY A 182 -2.66 -1.46 17.30
N GLU A 183 -1.55 -2.17 17.51
CA GLU A 183 -0.26 -1.83 16.90
C GLU A 183 -0.32 -2.16 15.39
N THR A 184 0.06 -1.18 14.55
CA THR A 184 -0.05 -1.26 13.08
C THR A 184 1.31 -1.33 12.40
N ALA A 185 1.31 -1.43 11.06
CA ALA A 185 2.45 -1.69 10.18
C ALA A 185 3.67 -0.73 10.31
N ASN A 186 3.56 0.35 11.07
CA ASN A 186 4.69 1.24 11.39
C ASN A 186 5.61 0.69 12.51
N LEU A 187 5.70 -0.64 12.66
CA LEU A 187 6.58 -1.34 13.61
C LEU A 187 8.06 -0.97 13.48
N GLN A 188 8.47 -0.48 12.31
CA GLN A 188 9.85 -0.04 12.05
C GLN A 188 10.13 1.40 12.52
N ASN A 189 9.11 2.12 13.01
CA ASN A 189 9.27 3.48 13.55
C ASN A 189 9.32 3.44 15.08
N ASP A 190 10.51 3.65 15.63
CA ASP A 190 10.73 3.69 17.08
C ASP A 190 9.91 4.74 17.83
N GLU A 191 9.59 5.87 17.19
CA GLU A 191 8.74 6.90 17.81
C GLU A 191 7.28 6.43 17.89
N ALA A 192 6.75 5.82 16.83
CA ALA A 192 5.40 5.27 16.79
C ALA A 192 5.22 4.14 17.82
N ARG A 193 6.20 3.23 17.93
CA ARG A 193 6.20 2.17 18.94
C ARG A 193 6.16 2.73 20.37
N LYS A 194 7.00 3.73 20.67
CA LYS A 194 6.99 4.39 21.99
C LYS A 194 5.66 5.08 22.28
N ALA A 195 5.08 5.77 21.31
CA ALA A 195 3.76 6.40 21.46
C ALA A 195 2.69 5.37 21.80
N PHE A 196 2.70 4.21 21.13
CA PHE A 196 1.78 3.11 21.40
C PHE A 196 1.96 2.48 22.77
N GLU A 197 3.21 2.28 23.22
CA GLU A 197 3.51 1.81 24.58
C GLU A 197 2.97 2.76 25.65
N ILE A 198 3.14 4.07 25.46
CA ILE A 198 2.62 5.10 26.38
C ILE A 198 1.08 5.09 26.38
N ALA A 199 0.45 5.11 25.21
CA ALA A 199 -1.01 5.09 25.07
C ALA A 199 -1.64 3.85 25.72
N SER A 200 -1.03 2.67 25.53
CA SER A 200 -1.48 1.41 26.12
C SER A 200 -1.44 1.41 27.64
N ASN A 201 -0.46 2.12 28.24
CA ASN A 201 -0.38 2.26 29.70
C ASN A 201 -1.38 3.29 30.24
N ASN A 202 -1.69 4.35 29.50
CA ASN A 202 -2.67 5.36 29.90
C ASN A 202 -4.12 4.83 29.94
N LEU A 203 -4.41 3.81 29.12
CA LEU A 203 -5.75 3.23 28.96
C LEU A 203 -6.02 2.01 29.86
N ARG A 204 -5.06 1.62 30.71
CA ARG A 204 -5.21 0.57 31.73
C ARG A 204 -5.67 1.15 33.06
#